data_AF-A0A2H1WRJ7-F1
#
_entry.id   AF-A0A2H1WRJ7-F1
#
_cell.length_a   1.000
_cell.length_b   1.000
_cell.length_c   1.000
_cell.angle_alpha   90.00
_cell.angle_beta   90.00
_cell.angle_gamma   90.00
#
_symmetry.space_group_name_H-M   'P 1'
#
loop_
_entity.id
_entity.type
_entity.pdbx_description
1 polymer ?
#
loop_
_entity_poly.entity_id
_entity_poly.type
_entity_poly.pdbx_seq_one_letter_code
_entity_poly.pdbx_strand_id
1 'polypeptide(L)'
;MTDNRSSSALFKRAEQLKRWEESDTNKQSPTPRRASRIQFSSGIVFLAACTAGDKDEVQRLLKRGADINTANVDGLTALHQVSKLLYTTNTSSSPLNTH
;
A
#
# COMPACT_ATOMS: atom_id res chain seq x y z
N MET A 1 27.78 3.87 -30.00
CA MET A 1 27.84 5.17 -29.30
C MET A 1 26.60 5.33 -28.43
N THR A 2 26.54 4.58 -27.34
CA THR A 2 25.51 4.68 -26.30
C THR A 2 26.23 4.43 -24.97
N ASP A 3 25.70 4.90 -23.84
CA ASP A 3 26.16 4.60 -22.45
C ASP A 3 26.77 5.74 -21.61
N ASN A 4 26.91 6.96 -22.12
CA ASN A 4 27.30 8.08 -21.25
C ASN A 4 26.14 8.60 -20.38
N ARG A 5 24.90 8.57 -20.88
CA ARG A 5 23.69 8.98 -20.11
C ARG A 5 23.31 7.97 -19.03
N SER A 6 23.42 6.68 -19.32
CA SER A 6 23.07 5.57 -18.43
C SER A 6 24.01 5.52 -17.22
N SER A 7 25.31 5.70 -17.46
CA SER A 7 26.34 5.82 -16.42
C SER A 7 26.09 7.04 -15.52
N SER A 8 25.70 8.18 -16.11
CA SER A 8 25.34 9.39 -15.34
C SER A 8 24.10 9.21 -14.47
N ALA A 9 23.08 8.46 -14.92
CA ALA A 9 21.86 8.23 -14.15
C ALA A 9 22.10 7.32 -12.92
N LEU A 10 22.91 6.27 -13.08
CA LEU A 10 23.31 5.39 -11.97
C LEU A 10 24.16 6.15 -10.94
N PHE A 11 25.11 6.95 -11.40
CA PHE A 11 25.95 7.78 -10.54
C PHE A 11 25.12 8.78 -9.71
N LYS A 12 24.17 9.47 -10.36
CA LYS A 12 23.25 10.41 -9.68
C LYS A 12 22.38 9.71 -8.64
N ARG A 13 21.88 8.49 -8.92
CA ARG A 13 21.12 7.69 -7.96
C ARG A 13 21.98 7.30 -6.75
N ALA A 14 23.23 6.92 -6.98
CA ALA A 14 24.17 6.58 -5.92
C ALA A 14 24.44 7.78 -4.99
N GLU A 15 24.65 8.98 -5.54
CA GLU A 15 24.78 10.20 -4.74
C GLU A 15 23.52 10.54 -3.95
N GLN A 16 22.34 10.39 -4.57
CA GLN A 16 21.06 10.65 -3.89
C GLN A 16 20.84 9.71 -2.70
N LEU A 17 21.17 8.42 -2.85
CA LEU A 17 21.06 7.44 -1.76
C LEU A 17 22.00 7.79 -0.61
N LYS A 18 23.27 8.11 -0.92
CA LYS A 18 24.25 8.53 0.10
C LYS A 18 23.77 9.77 0.87
N ARG A 19 23.26 10.77 0.16
CA ARG A 19 22.71 11.99 0.78
C ARG A 19 21.46 11.71 1.61
N TRP A 20 20.65 10.72 1.21
CA TRP A 20 19.49 10.29 1.98
C TRP A 20 19.88 9.53 3.25
N GLU A 21 20.89 8.65 3.19
CA GLU A 21 21.40 7.91 4.36
C GLU A 21 21.86 8.86 5.49
N GLU A 22 22.50 9.96 5.11
CA GLU A 22 22.99 10.98 6.03
C GLU A 22 21.88 11.95 6.52
N SER A 23 20.72 11.97 5.84
CA SER A 23 19.63 12.90 6.10
C SER A 23 18.90 12.62 7.40
N ASP A 24 18.33 13.67 7.98
CA ASP A 24 17.49 13.56 9.17
C ASP A 24 16.25 12.70 8.94
N THR A 25 15.78 12.55 7.69
CA THR A 25 14.65 11.68 7.31
C THR A 25 14.97 10.20 7.55
N ASN A 26 16.20 9.75 7.28
CA ASN A 26 16.63 8.39 7.57
C ASN A 26 16.99 8.19 9.05
N LYS A 27 17.42 9.26 9.73
CA LYS A 27 17.74 9.25 11.17
C LYS A 27 16.51 9.41 12.08
N GLN A 28 15.31 9.56 11.53
CA GLN A 28 14.10 9.66 12.36
C GLN A 28 13.88 8.37 13.13
N SER A 29 13.47 8.51 14.39
CA SER A 29 13.17 7.39 15.26
C SER A 29 12.05 6.52 14.66
N PRO A 30 12.10 5.18 14.79
CA PRO A 30 11.09 4.26 14.24
C PRO A 30 9.70 4.46 14.86
N THR A 31 9.63 5.22 15.95
CA THR A 31 8.37 5.62 16.56
C THR A 31 7.82 6.86 15.86
N PRO A 32 6.76 6.74 15.05
CA PRO A 32 6.15 7.89 14.43
C PRO A 32 5.66 8.84 15.51
N ARG A 33 6.12 10.10 15.48
CA ARG A 33 5.49 11.17 16.28
C ARG A 33 4.03 11.18 15.89
N ARG A 34 3.12 11.14 16.86
CA ARG A 34 1.67 11.06 16.62
C ARG A 34 1.22 12.23 15.75
N ALA A 35 1.23 12.01 14.44
CA ALA A 35 0.78 12.98 13.47
C ALA A 35 -0.71 13.24 13.71
N SER A 36 -1.12 14.49 13.53
CA SER A 36 -2.49 14.95 13.65
C SER A 36 -3.44 13.97 12.94
N ARG A 37 -4.46 13.60 13.70
CA ARG A 37 -5.30 12.42 13.55
C ARG A 37 -6.20 12.55 12.31
N ILE A 38 -5.63 12.40 11.11
CA ILE A 38 -6.41 12.19 9.89
C ILE A 38 -7.24 10.93 10.15
N GLN A 39 -8.56 11.07 10.19
CA GLN A 39 -9.48 9.96 10.36
C GLN A 39 -10.20 9.73 9.04
N PHE A 40 -10.12 8.51 8.56
CA PHE A 40 -10.96 8.04 7.47
C PHE A 40 -12.30 7.58 8.05
N SER A 41 -13.36 7.66 7.26
CA SER A 41 -14.64 7.08 7.66
C SER A 41 -14.50 5.58 7.88
N SER A 42 -15.28 5.03 8.82
CA SER A 42 -15.26 3.61 9.16
C SER A 42 -15.43 2.70 7.95
N GLY A 43 -16.25 3.12 6.97
CA GLY A 43 -16.42 2.40 5.70
C GLY A 43 -15.15 2.30 4.86
N ILE A 44 -14.39 3.38 4.72
CA ILE A 44 -13.13 3.38 3.95
C ILE A 44 -12.08 2.50 4.66
N VAL A 45 -11.99 2.59 5.98
CA VAL A 45 -11.08 1.75 6.77
C VAL A 45 -11.47 0.26 6.67
N PHE A 46 -12.78 -0.03 6.67
CA PHE A 46 -13.30 -1.39 6.50
C PHE A 46 -12.97 -1.97 5.13
N LEU A 47 -13.21 -1.21 4.04
CA LEU A 47 -12.84 -1.61 2.69
C LEU A 47 -11.33 -1.88 2.59
N ALA A 48 -10.50 -1.00 3.14
CA ALA A 48 -9.05 -1.18 3.14
C ALA A 48 -8.63 -2.49 3.85
N ALA A 49 -9.17 -2.75 5.04
CA ALA A 49 -8.90 -3.98 5.79
C ALA A 49 -9.32 -5.24 5.01
N CYS A 50 -10.47 -5.20 4.33
CA CYS A 50 -10.93 -6.29 3.47
C CYS A 50 -10.00 -6.52 2.26
N THR A 51 -9.55 -5.44 1.59
CA THR A 51 -8.63 -5.56 0.44
C THR A 51 -7.24 -6.02 0.84
N ALA A 52 -6.78 -5.69 2.05
CA ALA A 52 -5.53 -6.16 2.60
C ALA A 52 -5.58 -7.63 3.07
N GLY A 53 -6.78 -8.21 3.20
CA GLY A 53 -6.96 -9.57 3.72
C GLY A 53 -6.75 -9.69 5.23
N ASP A 54 -6.75 -8.56 5.96
CA ASP A 54 -6.55 -8.50 7.41
C ASP A 54 -7.85 -8.85 8.16
N LYS A 55 -8.04 -10.15 8.41
CA LYS A 55 -9.25 -10.68 9.06
C LYS A 55 -9.43 -10.15 10.49
N ASP A 56 -8.35 -9.96 11.23
CA ASP A 56 -8.39 -9.52 12.62
C ASP A 56 -8.86 -8.07 12.71
N GLU A 57 -8.34 -7.21 11.83
CA GLU A 57 -8.76 -5.82 11.72
C GLU A 57 -10.21 -5.69 11.24
N VAL A 58 -10.62 -6.50 10.24
CA VAL A 58 -12.01 -6.58 9.79
C VAL A 58 -12.93 -6.96 10.95
N GLN A 59 -12.61 -8.00 11.71
CA GLN A 59 -13.43 -8.42 12.86
C GLN A 59 -13.49 -7.34 13.94
N ARG A 60 -12.39 -6.62 14.18
CA ARG A 60 -12.34 -5.50 15.12
C ARG A 60 -13.24 -4.34 14.68
N LEU A 61 -13.26 -4.02 13.39
CA LEU A 61 -14.10 -2.97 12.82
C LEU A 61 -15.58 -3.34 12.87
N LEU A 62 -15.93 -4.60 12.61
CA LEU A 62 -17.29 -5.12 12.77
C LEU A 62 -17.78 -5.02 14.22
N LYS A 63 -16.95 -5.41 15.19
CA LYS A 63 -17.27 -5.27 16.63
C LYS A 63 -17.46 -3.81 17.06
N ARG A 64 -16.88 -2.85 16.33
CA ARG A 64 -17.06 -1.42 16.54
C ARG A 64 -18.29 -0.82 15.84
N GLY A 65 -19.08 -1.64 15.13
CA GLY A 65 -20.27 -1.19 14.42
C GLY A 65 -20.00 -0.59 13.04
N ALA A 66 -18.91 -0.99 12.37
CA ALA A 66 -18.72 -0.65 10.97
C ALA A 66 -19.85 -1.25 10.12
N ASP A 67 -20.48 -0.43 9.27
CA ASP A 67 -21.53 -0.89 8.36
C ASP A 67 -20.93 -1.71 7.22
N ILE A 68 -21.30 -2.99 7.18
CA ILE A 68 -20.88 -3.97 6.17
C ILE A 68 -21.34 -3.56 4.77
N ASN A 69 -22.45 -2.83 4.68
CA ASN A 69 -23.04 -2.38 3.42
C ASN A 69 -22.44 -1.07 2.91
N THR A 70 -21.40 -0.55 3.58
CA THR A 70 -20.76 0.68 3.11
C THR A 70 -20.22 0.47 1.69
N ALA A 71 -20.75 1.26 0.76
CA ALA A 71 -20.30 1.33 -0.61
C ALA A 71 -19.26 2.44 -0.79
N ASN A 72 -18.32 2.23 -1.71
CA ASN A 72 -17.41 3.27 -2.17
C ASN A 72 -18.14 4.27 -3.11
N VAL A 73 -17.42 5.28 -3.62
CA VAL A 73 -17.96 6.26 -4.58
C VAL A 73 -18.53 5.65 -5.86
N ASP A 74 -18.09 4.44 -6.21
CA ASP A 74 -18.54 3.67 -7.38
C ASP A 74 -19.73 2.75 -7.04
N GLY A 75 -20.23 2.75 -5.81
CA GLY A 75 -21.32 1.87 -5.36
C GLY A 75 -20.88 0.45 -4.97
N LEU A 76 -19.58 0.16 -4.93
CA LEU A 76 -19.04 -1.17 -4.62
C LEU A 76 -18.87 -1.37 -3.10
N THR A 77 -19.38 -2.49 -2.60
CA THR A 77 -19.17 -2.94 -1.21
C THR A 77 -17.88 -3.73 -1.04
N ALA A 78 -17.50 -4.01 0.21
CA ALA A 78 -16.32 -4.82 0.53
C ALA A 78 -16.30 -6.17 -0.21
N LEU A 79 -17.45 -6.84 -0.30
CA LEU A 79 -17.55 -8.14 -0.96
C LEU A 79 -17.26 -8.06 -2.46
N HIS A 80 -17.73 -7.00 -3.13
CA HIS A 80 -17.46 -6.79 -4.55
C HIS A 80 -15.95 -6.64 -4.81
N GLN A 81 -15.27 -5.89 -3.95
CA GLN A 81 -13.83 -5.65 -4.09
C GLN A 81 -13.00 -6.91 -3.82
N VAL A 82 -13.34 -7.67 -2.77
CA VAL A 82 -12.63 -8.92 -2.43
C VAL A 82 -12.83 -9.96 -3.54
N SER A 83 -14.05 -10.09 -4.06
CA SER A 83 -14.34 -11.00 -5.17
C SER A 83 -13.48 -10.64 -6.39
N LYS A 84 -13.44 -9.36 -6.78
CA LYS A 84 -12.62 -8.89 -7.91
C LYS A 84 -11.13 -9.21 -7.72
N LEU A 85 -10.58 -9.00 -6.53
CA LEU A 85 -9.17 -9.24 -6.24
C LEU A 85 -8.79 -10.72 -6.40
N LEU A 86 -9.62 -11.66 -5.93
CA LEU A 86 -9.36 -13.09 -6.03
C LEU A 86 -9.20 -13.59 -7.48
N TYR A 87 -9.95 -13.01 -8.43
CA TYR A 87 -9.80 -13.34 -9.84
C TYR A 87 -8.51 -12.78 -10.46
N THR A 88 -7.98 -11.67 -9.92
CA THR A 88 -6.77 -11.00 -10.46
C THR A 88 -5.47 -11.54 -9.87
N THR A 89 -5.46 -11.97 -8.62
CA THR A 89 -4.23 -12.50 -7.97
C THR A 89 -3.86 -13.89 -8.47
N ASN A 90 -4.82 -14.63 -9.02
CA ASN A 90 -4.57 -15.97 -9.55
C ASN A 90 -3.90 -15.97 -10.94
N THR A 91 -3.85 -14.82 -11.63
CA THR A 91 -3.25 -14.68 -12.97
C THR A 91 -1.86 -14.05 -12.97
N SER A 92 -1.42 -13.41 -11.87
CA SER A 92 -0.08 -12.80 -11.76
C SER A 92 0.98 -13.69 -11.10
N SER A 93 0.62 -14.93 -10.72
CA SER A 93 1.53 -15.91 -10.12
C SER A 93 2.20 -16.83 -11.14
N SER A 94 2.40 -16.38 -12.37
CA SER A 94 3.33 -17.03 -13.30
C SER A 94 4.67 -16.31 -13.19
N PRO A 95 5.68 -16.87 -12.49
CA PRO A 95 7.04 -16.41 -12.71
C PRO A 95 7.33 -16.68 -14.19
N LEU A 96 7.48 -15.61 -14.98
CA LEU A 96 8.02 -15.72 -16.33
C LEU A 96 9.40 -16.36 -16.19
N ASN A 97 9.45 -17.67 -16.43
CA ASN A 97 10.65 -18.45 -16.54
C ASN A 97 11.43 -17.87 -17.72
N THR A 98 12.60 -17.31 -17.41
CA THR A 98 13.58 -16.87 -18.38
C THR A 98 14.19 -18.11 -19.02
N HIS A 99 14.05 -18.27 -20.33
CA HIS A 99 14.91 -19.08 -21.17
C HIS A 99 15.27 -18.30 -22.42
#